data_AF-A0A2V8RE01-F1
#
_entry.id   AF-A0A2V8RE01-F1
#
_cell.length_a   1.000
_cell.length_b   1.000
_cell.length_c   1.000
_cell.angle_alpha   90.00
_cell.angle_beta   90.00
_cell.angle_gamma   90.00
#
_symmetry.space_group_name_H-M   'P 1'
#
loop_
_entity.id
_entity.type
_entity.pdbx_description
1 polymer ?
#
loop_
_entity_poly.entity_id
_entity_poly.type
_entity_poly.pdbx_seq_one_letter_code
_entity_poly.pdbx_strand_id
1 'polypeptide(L)' 'MLLSRIDAGDFPSAVYVVAENGQAVFADAQGDAVRVPETRAATLETIYDLASLTKPLVTGLLCARLV' A
#
# COMPACT_ATOMS: atom_id res chain seq x y z
N MET A 1 -9.76 11.32 -5.27
CA MET A 1 -9.47 10.11 -4.45
C MET A 1 -8.53 9.27 -5.29
N LEU A 2 -7.38 8.86 -4.74
CA LEU A 2 -6.22 8.16 -5.36
C LEU A 2 -6.10 8.15 -6.89
N LEU A 3 -6.97 7.47 -7.65
CA LEU A 3 -7.07 7.58 -9.12
C LEU A 3 -6.87 9.01 -9.66
N SER A 4 -7.55 10.01 -9.12
CA SER A 4 -7.42 11.40 -9.60
C SER A 4 -6.00 11.99 -9.40
N ARG A 5 -5.23 11.46 -8.44
CA ARG A 5 -3.84 11.85 -8.16
C ARG A 5 -2.87 11.04 -9.03
N ILE A 6 -3.21 9.79 -9.32
CA ILE A 6 -2.50 8.94 -10.29
C ILE A 6 -2.61 9.55 -11.69
N ASP A 7 -3.82 9.96 -12.10
CA ASP A 7 -4.07 10.63 -13.38
C ASP A 7 -3.33 11.97 -13.50
N ALA A 8 -3.16 12.67 -12.37
CA ALA A 8 -2.36 13.89 -12.28
C ALA A 8 -0.84 13.65 -12.30
N GLY A 9 -0.40 12.39 -12.19
CA GLY A 9 1.02 12.01 -12.21
C GLY A 9 1.74 12.17 -10.87
N ASP A 10 1.03 12.35 -9.76
CA ASP A 10 1.63 12.52 -8.42
C ASP A 10 2.37 11.23 -7.98
N PHE A 11 1.82 10.07 -8.36
CA PHE A 11 2.41 8.75 -8.13
C PHE A 11 1.82 7.72 -9.12
N PRO A 12 2.54 6.62 -9.44
CA PRO A 12 2.13 5.70 -10.50
C PRO A 12 1.02 4.73 -10.08
N SER A 13 0.94 4.39 -8.79
CA SER A 13 -0.04 3.47 -8.21
C SER A 13 -0.18 3.65 -6.71
N ALA A 14 -1.26 3.09 -6.14
CA ALA A 14 -1.46 2.96 -4.72
C ALA A 14 -2.28 1.70 -4.39
N VAL A 15 -1.96 1.07 -3.26
CA VAL A 15 -2.78 0.02 -2.62
C VAL A 15 -3.26 0.55 -1.29
N TYR A 16 -4.52 0.29 -0.95
CA TYR A 16 -5.07 0.64 0.35
C TYR A 16 -5.96 -0.47 0.90
N VAL A 17 -6.09 -0.48 2.22
CA VAL A 17 -7.01 -1.35 2.95
C VAL A 17 -7.63 -0.57 4.12
N VAL A 18 -8.93 -0.71 4.27
CA VAL A 18 -9.73 -0.33 5.43
C VAL A 18 -10.28 -1.62 6.01
N ALA A 19 -9.92 -1.91 7.26
CA ALA A 19 -10.28 -3.15 7.92
C ALA A 19 -10.94 -2.89 9.27
N GLU A 20 -11.90 -3.74 9.62
CA GLU A 20 -12.58 -3.76 10.90
C GLU A 20 -12.60 -5.20 11.42
N ASN A 21 -12.30 -5.41 12.70
CA ASN A 21 -12.29 -6.74 13.33
C ASN A 21 -11.44 -7.78 12.58
N GLY A 22 -10.31 -7.35 12.03
CA GLY A 22 -9.38 -8.20 11.28
C GLY A 22 -9.87 -8.60 9.88
N GLN A 23 -10.98 -8.05 9.39
CA GLN A 23 -11.51 -8.28 8.05
C GLN A 23 -11.41 -7.01 7.22
N ALA A 24 -10.94 -7.12 5.98
CA ALA A 24 -10.96 -6.00 5.04
C ALA A 24 -12.41 -5.69 4.64
N VAL A 25 -12.86 -4.47 4.91
CA VAL A 25 -14.20 -3.97 4.53
C VAL A 25 -14.12 -3.22 3.20
N PHE A 26 -12.96 -2.61 2.92
CA PHE A 26 -12.68 -1.96 1.64
C PHE A 26 -11.19 -2.12 1.33
N ALA A 27 -10.85 -2.64 0.16
CA ALA A 27 -9.47 -2.74 -0.29
C ALA A 27 -9.45 -2.62 -1.82
N ASP A 28 -8.43 -1.95 -2.34
CA ASP A 28 -8.24 -1.83 -3.78
C ASP A 28 -6.76 -1.57 -4.12
N ALA A 29 -6.43 -1.83 -5.38
CA ALA A 29 -5.16 -1.53 -5.99
C ALA A 29 -5.40 -0.71 -7.26
N GLN A 30 -4.82 0.49 -7.34
CA GLN A 30 -5.07 1.44 -8.41
C GLN A 30 -3.77 1.85 -9.09
N GLY A 31 -3.82 2.03 -10.41
CA GLY A 31 -2.68 2.42 -11.23
C GLY A 31 -1.73 1.28 -11.58
N ASP A 32 -0.52 1.63 -12.00
CA ASP A 32 0.48 0.68 -12.48
C ASP A 32 1.63 0.55 -11.48
N ALA A 33 1.91 -0.68 -11.05
CA ALA A 33 3.07 -0.99 -10.21
C ALA A 33 4.38 -0.83 -10.99
N VAL A 34 4.36 -1.12 -12.30
CA VAL A 34 5.49 -0.96 -13.20
C VAL A 34 4.99 -0.28 -14.47
N ARG A 35 5.71 0.73 -14.96
CA ARG A 35 5.45 1.35 -16.27
C ARG A 35 6.54 1.04 -17.31
N VAL A 36 7.75 0.72 -16.84
CA VAL A 36 8.94 0.44 -17.66
C VAL A 36 9.65 -0.79 -17.06
N PRO A 37 10.08 -1.78 -17.88
CA PRO A 37 10.03 -1.81 -19.35
C PRO A 37 8.64 -2.14 -19.91
N GLU A 38 7.76 -2.73 -19.11
CA GLU A 38 6.40 -3.09 -19.50
C GLU A 38 5.41 -2.64 -18.44
N THR A 39 4.20 -2.25 -18.88
CA THR A 39 3.17 -1.79 -17.95
C THR A 39 2.53 -2.98 -17.24
N ARG A 40 2.53 -2.93 -15.91
CA ARG A 40 1.90 -3.94 -15.05
C ARG A 40 1.03 -3.24 -14.03
N ALA A 41 -0.26 -3.56 -14.05
CA ALA A 41 -1.21 -3.04 -13.09
C ALA A 41 -0.79 -3.39 -11.65
N ALA A 42 -1.02 -2.47 -10.73
CA ALA A 42 -0.92 -2.77 -9.32
C ALA A 42 -2.02 -3.78 -8.93
N THR A 43 -1.67 -4.64 -7.98
CA THR A 43 -2.57 -5.63 -7.39
C THR A 43 -2.45 -5.55 -5.87
N LEU A 44 -3.39 -6.14 -5.14
CA LEU A 44 -3.31 -6.20 -3.67
C LEU A 44 -2.04 -6.94 -3.18
N GLU A 45 -1.41 -7.75 -4.03
CA GLU A 45 -0.17 -8.49 -3.77
C GLU A 45 1.10 -7.71 -4.16
N THR A 46 0.96 -6.47 -4.64
CA THR A 46 2.12 -5.65 -5.03
C THR A 46 2.91 -5.27 -3.78
N ILE A 47 4.20 -5.60 -3.77
CA ILE A 47 5.11 -5.29 -2.67
C ILE A 47 5.61 -3.84 -2.82
N TYR A 48 5.32 -3.01 -1.83
CA TYR A 48 5.82 -1.63 -1.73
C TYR A 48 6.89 -1.53 -0.63
N ASP A 49 7.86 -0.62 -0.82
CA ASP A 49 8.74 -0.21 0.27
C ASP A 49 7.93 0.60 1.29
N LEU A 50 7.82 0.07 2.51
CA LEU A 50 7.04 0.68 3.59
C LEU A 50 7.76 1.87 4.25
N ALA A 51 9.05 2.07 3.97
CA ALA A 51 9.87 3.13 4.52
C ALA A 51 9.64 3.31 6.04
N SER A 52 9.18 4.49 6.47
CA SER A 52 8.98 4.76 7.90
C SER A 52 7.76 4.06 8.54
N LEU A 53 6.84 3.49 7.77
CA LEU A 53 5.77 2.63 8.33
C LEU A 53 6.34 1.37 9.00
N THR A 54 7.56 0.98 8.66
CA THR A 54 8.30 -0.08 9.35
C THR A 54 8.37 0.15 10.86
N LYS A 55 8.46 1.42 11.30
CA LYS A 55 8.58 1.77 12.72
C LYS A 55 7.37 1.31 13.53
N PRO A 56 6.12 1.75 13.26
CA PRO A 56 4.97 1.28 14.02
C PRO A 56 4.64 -0.20 13.75
N LEU A 57 4.75 -0.68 12.50
CA LEU A 57 4.29 -2.01 12.12
C LEU A 57 5.21 -3.15 12.59
N VAL A 58 6.52 -2.90 12.62
CA VAL A 58 7.52 -3.92 12.97
C VAL A 58 8.15 -3.58 14.31
N THR A 59 8.93 -2.50 14.39
CA THR A 59 9.70 -2.19 15.60
C THR A 59 8.80 -1.94 16.81
N GLY A 60 7.78 -1.11 16.65
CA GLY A 60 6.82 -0.76 17.71
C GLY A 60 6.01 -1.97 18.17
N LEU A 61 5.51 -2.78 17.23
CA LEU A 61 4.79 -4.01 17.56
C LEU A 61 5.69 -5.00 18.32
N LEU A 62 6.92 -5.22 17.87
CA LEU A 62 7.88 -6.10 18.56
C LEU A 62 8.17 -5.59 19.97
N CYS A 63 8.43 -4.29 20.14
CA CYS A 63 8.60 -3.68 21.46
C CYS A 63 7.37 -3.93 22.34
N ALA A 64 6.16 -3.65 21.86
CA ALA A 64 4.92 -3.83 22.62
C ALA A 64 4.63 -5.29 22.99
N ARG A 65 5.14 -6.26 22.22
CA ARG A 65 4.99 -7.70 22.52
C ARG A 65 6.01 -8.22 23.54
N LEU A 66 7.09 -7.48 23.76
CA LEU A 66 8.18 -7.82 24.70
C LEU A 66 8.00 -7.20 26.08
N VAL A 67 7.05 -6.26 26.25
CA VAL A 67 6.60 -5.76 27.56
C VAL A 67 5.41 -6.58 28.03
#